data_AF-A0A926H0P8-F1
#
_entry.id   AF-A0A926H0P8-F1
#
_cell.length_a   1.000
_cell.length_b   1.000
_cell.length_c   1.000
_cell.angle_alpha   90.00
_cell.angle_beta   90.00
_cell.angle_gamma   90.00
#
_symmetry.space_group_name_H-M   'P 1'
#
loop_
_entity.id
_entity.type
_entity.pdbx_description
1 polymer ?
#
loop_
_entity_poly.entity_id
_entity_poly.type
_entity_poly.pdbx_seq_one_letter_code
_entity_poly.pdbx_strand_id
1 'polypeptide(L)'
;MKSKRTILVGFAALAVVTSIASVALAQAGVVSFPLFRGVQGSLDLGAWGSGNAQEVDKPVLVGTRAIRITTGGLYSGGRITFREPIDLSPALASPKTYLRIQTRFDTTQIGSVGAGGGRPPGVGGPPPGIMGGPPTGAGGRGGEEGGNFGGGGGGGFAGIQSAKFAASPFERMRYVITMADGTKYEMVRPVTLPPTEDPDSYVPIAFPVAAILKKGDGSTATIPTGDGAKLKEIAIFGDKYQQFLIGEIEVVTDDTDISVSPIEEPVVYTNDVIPFNGVAEAGTTSLRYSWDFDSSDGIQEDAVGRNVTHVFTSAGKRTVTLTVSDVDGIKQSDQKSVTFEVTGDK
;
A
#
# COMPACT_ATOMS: atom_id res chain seq x y z
N MET A 1 12.82 -62.75 50.16
CA MET A 1 13.73 -61.80 49.50
C MET A 1 13.23 -61.60 48.07
N LYS A 2 12.79 -60.37 47.74
CA LYS A 2 12.08 -60.04 46.50
C LYS A 2 13.08 -59.79 45.36
N SER A 3 12.83 -60.46 44.24
CA SER A 3 13.47 -60.27 42.93
C SER A 3 13.20 -58.86 42.39
N LYS A 4 14.25 -58.12 42.01
CA LYS A 4 14.14 -56.92 41.17
C LYS A 4 14.73 -57.24 39.81
N ARG A 5 13.87 -57.45 38.80
CA ARG A 5 14.22 -57.37 37.38
C ARG A 5 13.93 -55.93 36.92
N THR A 6 14.98 -55.23 36.50
CA THR A 6 14.90 -53.92 35.87
C THR A 6 14.35 -54.09 34.45
N ILE A 7 13.17 -53.52 34.18
CA ILE A 7 12.61 -53.43 32.83
C ILE A 7 13.12 -52.13 32.21
N LEU A 8 13.88 -52.26 31.13
CA LEU A 8 14.30 -51.16 30.26
C LEU A 8 13.10 -50.85 29.33
N VAL A 9 12.40 -49.74 29.56
CA VAL A 9 11.36 -49.25 28.65
C VAL A 9 12.05 -48.34 27.63
N GLY A 10 12.23 -48.84 26.41
CA GLY A 10 12.67 -48.04 25.28
C GLY A 10 11.56 -47.07 24.87
N PHE A 11 11.83 -45.77 24.98
CA PHE A 11 11.01 -44.74 24.37
C PHE A 11 11.22 -44.79 22.85
N ALA A 12 10.28 -45.40 22.13
CA ALA A 12 10.14 -45.19 20.70
C ALA A 12 9.70 -43.73 20.48
N ALA A 13 10.60 -42.92 19.93
CA ALA A 13 10.27 -41.57 19.47
C ALA A 13 9.33 -41.69 18.26
N LEU A 14 8.03 -41.56 18.52
CA LEU A 14 7.02 -41.42 17.47
C LEU A 14 7.16 -40.01 16.89
N ALA A 15 7.83 -39.89 15.74
CA ALA A 15 7.80 -38.68 14.94
C ALA A 15 6.37 -38.49 14.42
N VAL A 16 5.58 -37.68 15.14
CA VAL A 16 4.28 -37.23 14.67
C VAL A 16 4.52 -36.20 13.58
N VAL A 17 4.56 -36.66 12.33
CA VAL A 17 4.38 -35.79 11.17
C VAL A 17 2.91 -35.40 11.16
N THR A 18 2.54 -34.28 11.78
CA THR A 18 1.21 -33.70 11.60
C THR A 18 1.16 -33.11 10.19
N SER A 19 0.72 -33.89 9.21
CA SER A 19 0.19 -33.33 7.97
C SER A 19 -1.03 -32.48 8.35
N ILE A 20 -0.93 -31.17 8.19
CA ILE A 20 -2.07 -30.28 8.39
C ILE A 20 -3.00 -30.52 7.20
N ALA A 21 -3.98 -31.40 7.38
CA ALA A 21 -5.15 -31.41 6.52
C ALA A 21 -5.93 -30.12 6.83
N SER A 22 -5.89 -29.15 5.92
CA SER A 22 -6.71 -27.95 5.99
C SER A 22 -8.18 -28.35 6.03
N VAL A 23 -8.81 -28.25 7.19
CA VAL A 23 -10.26 -28.39 7.29
C VAL A 23 -10.88 -27.10 6.78
N ALA A 24 -11.39 -27.12 5.56
CA ALA A 24 -12.24 -26.06 5.05
C ALA A 24 -13.55 -26.08 5.85
N LEU A 25 -13.80 -25.07 6.69
CA LEU A 25 -15.15 -24.79 7.14
C LEU A 25 -15.90 -24.14 5.97
N ALA A 26 -16.46 -24.97 5.09
CA ALA A 26 -17.44 -24.53 4.11
C ALA A 26 -18.78 -24.26 4.84
N GLN A 27 -18.91 -23.11 5.48
CA GLN A 27 -20.24 -22.49 5.58
C GLN A 27 -20.60 -22.03 4.17
N ALA A 28 -21.85 -22.25 3.75
CA ALA A 28 -22.30 -22.01 2.38
C ALA A 28 -21.81 -20.63 1.86
N GLY A 29 -20.87 -20.64 0.92
CA GLY A 29 -20.34 -19.43 0.25
C GLY A 29 -19.06 -18.83 0.83
N VAL A 30 -18.60 -19.22 2.02
CA VAL A 30 -17.37 -18.67 2.64
C VAL A 30 -16.22 -19.66 2.47
N VAL A 31 -15.24 -19.29 1.65
CA VAL A 31 -14.00 -20.05 1.44
C VAL A 31 -12.89 -19.38 2.25
N SER A 32 -12.35 -20.07 3.25
CA SER A 32 -11.17 -19.62 4.00
C SER A 32 -10.20 -20.79 4.17
N PHE A 33 -9.01 -20.70 3.58
CA PHE A 33 -7.94 -21.66 3.87
C PHE A 33 -6.55 -21.02 3.77
N PRO A 34 -5.68 -21.23 4.77
CA PRO A 34 -4.34 -20.68 4.76
C PRO A 34 -3.44 -21.41 3.78
N LEU A 35 -2.62 -20.66 3.05
CA LEU A 35 -1.49 -21.18 2.26
C LEU A 35 -0.17 -21.07 3.04
N PHE A 36 -0.07 -20.06 3.90
CA PHE A 36 1.05 -19.84 4.80
C PHE A 36 0.58 -19.15 6.09
N ARG A 37 0.95 -19.70 7.26
CA ARG A 37 0.69 -19.13 8.61
C ARG A 37 1.90 -19.28 9.54
N GLY A 38 3.11 -19.02 9.02
CA GLY A 38 4.32 -19.07 9.83
C GLY A 38 4.71 -20.46 10.36
N VAL A 39 4.32 -21.55 9.67
CA VAL A 39 4.69 -22.94 9.99
C VAL A 39 5.63 -23.49 8.91
N GLN A 40 6.67 -24.21 9.33
CA GLN A 40 7.76 -24.69 8.47
C GLN A 40 7.32 -25.84 7.55
N GLY A 41 7.86 -25.89 6.32
CA GLY A 41 8.01 -27.13 5.54
C GLY A 41 7.07 -27.34 4.34
N SER A 42 6.11 -26.44 4.08
CA SER A 42 5.23 -26.53 2.90
C SER A 42 5.72 -25.71 1.69
N LEU A 43 6.73 -24.85 1.89
CA LEU A 43 7.19 -23.88 0.90
C LEU A 43 8.67 -24.03 0.61
N ASP A 44 9.05 -23.76 -0.63
CA ASP A 44 10.42 -23.47 -1.03
C ASP A 44 10.53 -21.98 -1.36
N LEU A 45 11.51 -21.32 -0.75
CA LEU A 45 11.76 -19.90 -0.95
C LEU A 45 12.98 -19.69 -1.84
N GLY A 46 12.93 -18.69 -2.69
CA GLY A 46 14.04 -18.41 -3.61
C GLY A 46 14.16 -16.95 -4.03
N ALA A 47 15.31 -16.62 -4.59
CA ALA A 47 15.55 -15.33 -5.23
C ALA A 47 14.92 -15.28 -6.64
N TRP A 48 14.49 -14.09 -7.07
CA TRP A 48 14.30 -13.76 -8.48
C TRP A 48 15.20 -12.58 -8.83
N GLY A 49 16.04 -12.72 -9.86
CA GLY A 49 17.05 -11.71 -10.18
C GLY A 49 18.02 -11.54 -9.01
N SER A 50 18.29 -10.29 -8.63
CA SER A 50 19.11 -9.93 -7.46
C SER A 50 18.33 -9.87 -6.12
N GLY A 51 17.05 -10.27 -6.11
CA GLY A 51 16.20 -10.21 -4.92
C GLY A 51 16.37 -11.42 -4.01
N ASN A 52 15.54 -11.53 -2.98
CA ASN A 52 15.60 -12.66 -2.06
C ASN A 52 14.25 -12.94 -1.38
N ALA A 53 14.02 -14.20 -1.00
CA ALA A 53 12.99 -14.61 -0.05
C ALA A 53 13.61 -15.55 0.99
N GLN A 54 13.39 -15.26 2.27
CA GLN A 54 13.92 -16.07 3.37
C GLN A 54 12.94 -16.12 4.56
N GLU A 55 12.79 -17.28 5.20
CA GLU A 55 12.07 -17.36 6.48
C GLU A 55 12.87 -16.67 7.59
N VAL A 56 12.18 -15.87 8.41
CA VAL A 56 12.77 -15.19 9.56
C VAL A 56 11.91 -15.40 10.80
N ASP A 57 12.58 -15.59 11.94
CA ASP A 57 11.93 -15.75 13.23
C ASP A 57 11.53 -14.36 13.75
N LYS A 58 10.29 -13.97 13.48
CA LYS A 58 9.66 -12.75 13.94
C LYS A 58 8.20 -13.06 14.28
N PRO A 59 7.64 -12.47 15.36
CA PRO A 59 6.23 -12.62 15.66
C PRO A 59 5.39 -12.12 14.47
N VAL A 60 4.42 -12.93 14.07
CA VAL A 60 3.45 -12.66 13.00
C VAL A 60 2.04 -12.72 13.58
N LEU A 61 1.05 -12.21 12.83
CA LEU A 61 -0.38 -12.25 13.20
C LEU A 61 -0.83 -13.62 13.71
N VAL A 62 -0.35 -14.71 13.12
CA VAL A 62 -0.56 -16.09 13.56
C VAL A 62 0.72 -16.90 13.34
N GLY A 63 1.33 -17.42 14.40
CA GLY A 63 2.56 -18.22 14.35
C GLY A 63 3.82 -17.47 14.81
N THR A 64 5.00 -18.03 14.52
CA THR A 64 6.30 -17.50 15.00
C THR A 64 7.26 -17.08 13.89
N ARG A 65 6.86 -17.20 12.62
CA ARG A 65 7.74 -16.98 11.47
C ARG A 65 7.09 -16.13 10.39
N ALA A 66 7.88 -15.24 9.79
CA ALA A 66 7.52 -14.45 8.62
C ALA A 66 8.40 -14.81 7.43
N ILE A 67 7.95 -14.51 6.21
CA ILE A 67 8.81 -14.52 5.03
C ILE A 67 9.32 -13.10 4.82
N ARG A 68 10.64 -12.90 4.88
CA ARG A 68 11.26 -11.65 4.46
C ARG A 68 11.47 -11.67 2.95
N ILE A 69 10.93 -10.67 2.26
CA ILE A 69 11.20 -10.42 0.86
C ILE A 69 12.18 -9.24 0.76
N THR A 70 13.22 -9.40 -0.06
CA THR A 70 14.12 -8.30 -0.45
C THR A 70 13.93 -8.02 -1.92
N THR A 71 13.54 -6.79 -2.24
CA THR A 71 13.34 -6.31 -3.61
C THR A 71 14.54 -5.51 -4.09
N GLY A 72 14.73 -5.42 -5.41
CA GLY A 72 15.75 -4.58 -6.05
C GLY A 72 15.19 -3.82 -7.27
N GLY A 73 13.88 -3.62 -7.33
CA GLY A 73 13.14 -3.12 -8.49
C GLY A 73 12.14 -4.16 -9.04
N LEU A 74 11.34 -3.76 -10.03
CA LEU A 74 10.18 -4.54 -10.52
C LEU A 74 10.52 -5.94 -11.07
N TYR A 75 11.80 -6.23 -11.31
CA TYR A 75 12.27 -7.52 -11.84
C TYR A 75 13.24 -8.24 -10.89
N SER A 76 13.37 -7.75 -9.67
CA SER A 76 14.25 -8.31 -8.64
C SER A 76 13.49 -8.44 -7.33
N GLY A 77 13.21 -9.68 -6.91
CA GLY A 77 12.31 -9.93 -5.79
C GLY A 77 12.45 -11.33 -5.20
N GLY A 78 11.43 -11.75 -4.46
CA GLY A 78 11.39 -13.06 -3.82
C GLY A 78 10.37 -14.00 -4.48
N ARG A 79 10.67 -15.30 -4.46
CA ARG A 79 9.77 -16.37 -4.89
C ARG A 79 9.32 -17.19 -3.69
N ILE A 80 8.04 -17.53 -3.70
CA ILE A 80 7.39 -18.46 -2.77
C ILE A 80 6.79 -19.57 -3.63
N THR A 81 7.41 -20.75 -3.60
CA THR A 81 6.98 -21.91 -4.36
C THR A 81 6.30 -22.91 -3.42
N PHE A 82 5.08 -23.31 -3.75
CA PHE A 82 4.34 -24.33 -3.01
C PHE A 82 4.80 -25.71 -3.47
N ARG A 83 5.26 -26.55 -2.54
CA ARG A 83 5.73 -27.91 -2.86
C ARG A 83 4.63 -28.77 -3.46
N GLU A 84 3.41 -28.60 -2.94
CA GLU A 84 2.19 -29.15 -3.51
C GLU A 84 1.36 -28.00 -4.07
N PRO A 85 1.08 -27.97 -5.39
CA PRO A 85 0.26 -26.93 -5.99
C PRO A 85 -1.15 -26.90 -5.39
N ILE A 86 -1.64 -25.70 -5.09
CA ILE A 86 -2.88 -25.48 -4.35
C ILE A 86 -4.04 -25.23 -5.31
N ASP A 87 -5.09 -26.04 -5.24
CA ASP A 87 -6.28 -25.86 -6.06
C ASP A 87 -7.07 -24.60 -5.66
N LEU A 88 -7.15 -23.64 -6.57
CA LEU A 88 -7.91 -22.41 -6.39
C LEU A 88 -9.35 -22.51 -6.93
N SER A 89 -9.73 -23.61 -7.57
CA SER A 89 -11.08 -23.79 -8.13
C SER A 89 -12.20 -23.55 -7.12
N PRO A 90 -12.10 -23.99 -5.84
CA PRO A 90 -13.15 -23.71 -4.85
C PRO A 90 -13.40 -22.22 -4.61
N ALA A 91 -12.36 -21.38 -4.74
CA ALA A 91 -12.47 -19.94 -4.53
C ALA A 91 -13.35 -19.23 -5.57
N LEU A 92 -13.57 -19.86 -6.72
CA LEU A 92 -14.40 -19.33 -7.80
C LEU A 92 -15.90 -19.38 -7.51
N ALA A 93 -16.31 -20.02 -6.40
CA ALA A 93 -17.70 -20.03 -5.96
C ALA A 93 -18.25 -18.61 -5.67
N SER A 94 -17.37 -17.66 -5.37
CA SER A 94 -17.72 -16.25 -5.16
C SER A 94 -16.72 -15.32 -5.86
N PRO A 95 -17.20 -14.25 -6.54
CA PRO A 95 -16.31 -13.22 -7.09
C PRO A 95 -15.58 -12.43 -5.99
N LYS A 96 -16.06 -12.49 -4.74
CA LYS A 96 -15.48 -11.83 -3.58
C LYS A 96 -14.51 -12.74 -2.81
N THR A 97 -13.93 -13.75 -3.46
CA THR A 97 -12.85 -14.56 -2.88
C THR A 97 -11.50 -14.06 -3.36
N TYR A 98 -10.61 -13.79 -2.41
CA TYR A 98 -9.33 -13.16 -2.63
C TYR A 98 -8.19 -14.08 -2.20
N LEU A 99 -7.09 -14.03 -2.95
CA LEU A 99 -5.77 -14.39 -2.45
C LEU A 99 -5.25 -13.18 -1.67
N ARG A 100 -5.24 -13.27 -0.34
CA ARG A 100 -4.80 -12.23 0.59
C ARG A 100 -3.38 -12.51 1.08
N ILE A 101 -2.53 -11.50 1.03
CA ILE A 101 -1.16 -11.51 1.55
C ILE A 101 -1.08 -10.44 2.63
N GLN A 102 -0.92 -10.86 3.87
CA GLN A 102 -0.69 -9.94 4.99
C GLN A 102 0.76 -9.48 4.97
N THR A 103 0.96 -8.19 4.71
CA THR A 103 2.27 -7.61 4.40
C THR A 103 2.62 -6.53 5.41
N ARG A 104 3.80 -6.60 6.01
CA ARG A 104 4.31 -5.57 6.92
C ARG A 104 5.53 -4.91 6.33
N PHE A 105 5.44 -3.61 6.12
CA PHE A 105 6.53 -2.81 5.56
C PHE A 105 7.37 -2.21 6.68
N ASP A 106 8.69 -2.18 6.49
CA ASP A 106 9.57 -1.45 7.40
C ASP A 106 9.58 0.03 6.99
N THR A 107 8.79 0.84 7.69
CA THR A 107 8.69 2.29 7.46
C THR A 107 9.81 3.07 8.17
N THR A 108 10.59 2.43 9.06
CA THR A 108 11.70 3.09 9.75
C THR A 108 12.91 3.31 8.84
N GLN A 109 13.06 2.49 7.80
CA GLN A 109 14.07 2.66 6.74
C GLN A 109 13.76 3.83 5.77
N ILE A 110 12.60 4.48 5.92
CA ILE A 110 12.16 5.61 5.08
C ILE A 110 12.67 6.96 5.65
N GLY A 111 13.31 6.92 6.82
CA GLY A 111 13.88 8.08 7.49
C GLY A 111 15.26 8.49 6.94
N SER A 112 15.28 9.30 5.88
CA SER A 112 16.24 10.41 5.64
C SER A 112 16.20 10.86 4.17
N VAL A 113 15.08 11.41 3.72
CA VAL A 113 15.16 12.47 2.71
C VAL A 113 15.25 13.76 3.51
N GLY A 114 16.45 14.30 3.61
CA GLY A 114 16.69 15.55 4.33
C GLY A 114 15.73 16.63 3.83
N ALA A 115 15.24 17.44 4.76
CA ALA A 115 14.58 18.71 4.47
C ALA A 115 15.59 19.68 3.81
N GLY A 116 16.00 19.38 2.59
CA GLY A 116 16.58 20.35 1.68
C GLY A 116 15.43 21.09 1.07
N GLY A 117 15.22 22.34 1.49
CA GLY A 117 14.25 23.25 0.89
C GLY A 117 14.57 23.48 -0.59
N GLY A 118 14.11 22.59 -1.45
CA GLY A 118 14.04 22.80 -2.88
C GLY A 118 12.81 23.64 -3.17
N ARG A 119 13.03 24.93 -3.43
CA ARG A 119 12.02 25.82 -4.00
C ARG A 119 11.35 25.14 -5.21
N PRO A 120 10.03 25.27 -5.39
CA PRO A 120 9.39 24.89 -6.65
C PRO A 120 10.07 25.64 -7.82
N PRO A 121 10.23 25.03 -9.00
CA PRO A 121 10.75 25.74 -10.15
C PRO A 121 9.78 26.88 -10.50
N GLY A 122 10.26 28.11 -10.34
CA GLY A 122 9.51 29.31 -10.67
C GLY A 122 9.16 29.32 -12.15
N VAL A 123 7.95 29.80 -12.42
CA VAL A 123 7.42 30.17 -13.73
C VAL A 123 8.49 30.89 -14.55
N GLY A 124 8.73 30.37 -15.75
CA GLY A 124 9.78 30.83 -16.66
C GLY A 124 9.70 32.32 -16.95
N GLY A 125 10.78 33.04 -16.64
CA GLY A 125 11.06 34.35 -17.23
C GLY A 125 11.38 34.21 -18.73
N PRO A 126 11.13 35.25 -19.54
CA PRO A 126 11.34 35.17 -20.99
C PRO A 126 12.84 35.02 -21.33
N PRO A 127 13.16 34.38 -22.48
CA PRO A 127 14.53 34.00 -22.82
C PRO A 127 15.41 35.21 -23.21
N PRO A 128 16.74 35.14 -23.00
CA PRO A 128 17.65 36.22 -23.36
C PRO A 128 18.01 36.18 -24.85
N GLY A 129 17.81 37.31 -25.54
CA GLY A 129 18.17 37.52 -26.94
C GLY A 129 19.02 38.79 -27.16
N ILE A 130 20.34 38.60 -27.20
CA ILE A 130 21.39 39.18 -28.08
C ILE A 130 21.36 40.69 -28.47
N MET A 131 22.41 41.39 -28.00
CA MET A 131 23.26 42.48 -28.57
C MET A 131 22.72 43.62 -29.46
N GLY A 132 23.11 44.85 -29.08
CA GLY A 132 23.42 45.98 -29.98
C GLY A 132 23.48 47.33 -29.25
N GLY A 133 24.65 48.00 -29.22
CA GLY A 133 24.89 49.33 -28.60
C GLY A 133 24.18 50.52 -29.29
N PRO A 134 24.51 51.82 -29.02
CA PRO A 134 25.83 52.38 -28.65
C PRO A 134 25.79 53.34 -27.42
N PRO A 135 26.92 54.00 -27.03
CA PRO A 135 27.13 54.52 -25.68
C PRO A 135 26.91 56.04 -25.55
N THR A 136 26.33 56.45 -24.42
CA THR A 136 26.40 57.79 -23.81
C THR A 136 26.20 57.54 -22.30
N GLY A 137 26.89 58.10 -21.31
CA GLY A 137 27.80 59.23 -21.19
C GLY A 137 27.50 59.87 -19.82
N ALA A 138 28.51 59.95 -18.93
CA ALA A 138 28.50 60.59 -17.59
C ALA A 138 27.62 59.92 -16.52
N GLY A 139 27.98 59.77 -15.24
CA GLY A 139 29.00 60.38 -14.39
C GLY A 139 28.34 60.61 -13.02
N GLY A 140 28.92 60.13 -11.90
CA GLY A 140 28.37 60.44 -10.58
C GLY A 140 28.85 59.55 -9.44
N ARG A 141 29.59 60.16 -8.51
CA ARG A 141 30.14 59.62 -7.24
C ARG A 141 29.12 59.65 -6.09
N GLY A 142 29.43 58.91 -5.02
CA GLY A 142 28.94 59.11 -3.63
C GLY A 142 27.85 58.12 -3.25
N GLY A 143 27.86 57.41 -2.12
CA GLY A 143 28.43 57.70 -0.81
C GLY A 143 27.29 58.02 0.16
N GLU A 144 27.27 57.33 1.31
CA GLU A 144 26.57 57.64 2.57
C GLU A 144 25.24 56.92 2.91
N GLU A 145 25.37 56.08 3.95
CA GLU A 145 24.63 56.02 5.22
C GLU A 145 23.09 55.99 5.31
N GLY A 146 22.63 55.05 6.15
CA GLY A 146 21.74 55.40 7.27
C GLY A 146 20.32 54.85 7.20
N GLY A 147 20.02 53.82 7.99
CA GLY A 147 18.64 53.35 8.17
C GLY A 147 18.49 52.17 9.12
N ASN A 148 19.00 52.30 10.35
CA ASN A 148 18.67 51.38 11.45
C ASN A 148 17.27 51.70 12.00
N PHE A 149 16.30 50.85 11.70
CA PHE A 149 15.10 50.60 12.52
C PHE A 149 15.04 49.08 12.67
N GLY A 150 15.22 48.51 13.86
CA GLY A 150 14.37 48.74 15.03
C GLY A 150 13.30 47.65 15.02
N GLY A 151 13.52 46.60 15.82
CA GLY A 151 12.84 45.31 15.72
C GLY A 151 11.31 45.33 15.80
N GLY A 152 10.71 44.45 15.02
CA GLY A 152 9.36 43.93 15.23
C GLY A 152 9.48 42.41 15.38
N GLY A 153 9.22 41.90 16.58
CA GLY A 153 9.17 40.47 16.85
C GLY A 153 8.11 39.80 15.98
N GLY A 154 8.55 39.09 14.94
CA GLY A 154 7.75 38.08 14.29
C GLY A 154 7.69 36.88 15.23
N GLY A 155 6.57 36.76 15.95
CA GLY A 155 6.28 35.62 16.80
C GLY A 155 6.57 34.32 16.07
N GLY A 156 7.40 33.49 16.69
CA GLY A 156 7.67 32.14 16.20
C GLY A 156 6.35 31.44 16.00
N PHE A 157 6.12 31.00 14.76
CA PHE A 157 5.04 30.09 14.43
C PHE A 157 5.17 28.87 15.35
N ALA A 158 4.29 28.78 16.33
CA ALA A 158 4.03 27.54 17.04
C ALA A 158 3.57 26.55 15.98
N GLY A 159 4.43 25.57 15.71
CA GLY A 159 4.27 24.64 14.61
C GLY A 159 2.90 23.96 14.66
N ILE A 160 2.09 24.23 13.63
CA ILE A 160 1.19 23.19 13.16
C ILE A 160 2.13 22.09 12.70
N GLN A 161 2.20 21.00 13.48
CA GLN A 161 2.90 19.80 13.05
C GLN A 161 2.27 19.41 11.72
N SER A 162 2.96 19.71 10.62
CA SER A 162 2.71 19.04 9.35
C SER A 162 2.81 17.57 9.68
N ALA A 163 1.69 16.85 9.67
CA ALA A 163 1.69 15.43 9.89
C ALA A 163 2.70 14.85 8.90
N LYS A 164 3.84 14.38 9.42
CA LYS A 164 4.87 13.74 8.60
C LYS A 164 4.28 12.40 8.20
N PHE A 165 3.56 12.36 7.10
CA PHE A 165 3.13 11.10 6.52
C PHE A 165 4.40 10.36 6.11
N ALA A 166 4.62 9.17 6.67
CA ALA A 166 5.70 8.30 6.23
C ALA A 166 5.52 8.09 4.72
N ALA A 167 6.56 8.34 3.92
CA ALA A 167 6.50 8.07 2.49
C ALA A 167 6.17 6.58 2.28
N SER A 168 5.36 6.27 1.26
CA SER A 168 4.98 4.88 0.99
C SER A 168 6.23 4.05 0.72
N PRO A 169 6.35 2.83 1.31
CA PRO A 169 7.47 1.92 1.06
C PRO A 169 7.68 1.63 -0.43
N PHE A 170 6.58 1.47 -1.16
CA PHE A 170 6.54 1.29 -2.62
C PHE A 170 5.48 2.20 -3.22
N GLU A 171 5.65 2.69 -4.45
CA GLU A 171 4.53 3.28 -5.19
C GLU A 171 3.73 2.15 -5.86
N ARG A 172 4.44 1.12 -6.34
CA ARG A 172 3.86 -0.06 -6.97
C ARG A 172 4.59 -1.34 -6.57
N MET A 173 3.82 -2.40 -6.40
CA MET A 173 4.32 -3.77 -6.29
C MET A 173 3.87 -4.60 -7.47
N ARG A 174 4.75 -5.46 -7.95
CA ARG A 174 4.48 -6.40 -9.05
C ARG A 174 4.42 -7.81 -8.50
N TYR A 175 3.51 -8.59 -9.05
CA TYR A 175 3.25 -9.98 -8.67
C TYR A 175 3.23 -10.82 -9.93
N VAL A 176 3.94 -11.94 -9.90
CA VAL A 176 3.85 -12.95 -10.96
C VAL A 176 3.36 -14.24 -10.32
N ILE A 177 2.15 -14.64 -10.70
CA ILE A 177 1.50 -15.86 -10.24
C ILE A 177 1.74 -16.94 -11.30
N THR A 178 2.35 -18.05 -10.91
CA THR A 178 2.57 -19.20 -11.79
C THR A 178 1.68 -20.36 -11.37
N MET A 179 0.93 -20.90 -12.31
CA MET A 179 0.06 -22.07 -12.13
C MET A 179 0.84 -23.38 -12.34
N ALA A 180 0.27 -24.52 -11.97
CA ALA A 180 0.95 -25.81 -12.06
C ALA A 180 1.21 -26.26 -13.50
N ASP A 181 0.38 -25.84 -14.45
CA ASP A 181 0.58 -26.04 -15.89
C ASP A 181 1.68 -25.14 -16.50
N GLY A 182 2.24 -24.21 -15.71
CA GLY A 182 3.26 -23.26 -16.14
C GLY A 182 2.72 -21.92 -16.66
N THR A 183 1.40 -21.74 -16.75
CA THR A 183 0.77 -20.46 -17.10
C THR A 183 1.15 -19.39 -16.07
N LYS A 184 1.43 -18.17 -16.55
CA LYS A 184 1.82 -17.04 -15.71
C LYS A 184 0.86 -15.88 -15.86
N TYR A 185 0.50 -15.28 -14.73
CA TYR A 185 -0.30 -14.06 -14.64
C TYR A 185 0.52 -12.99 -13.95
N GLU A 186 0.53 -11.79 -14.52
CA GLU A 186 1.26 -10.65 -13.99
C GLU A 186 0.30 -9.56 -13.56
N MET A 187 0.54 -9.00 -12.38
CA MET A 187 -0.28 -7.95 -11.78
C MET A 187 0.63 -6.88 -11.21
N VAL A 188 0.26 -5.61 -11.39
CA VAL A 188 0.92 -4.47 -10.75
C VAL A 188 -0.12 -3.73 -9.92
N ARG A 189 0.16 -3.53 -8.64
CA ARG A 189 -0.76 -2.87 -7.71
C ARG A 189 -0.10 -1.64 -7.09
N PRO A 190 -0.83 -0.51 -6.99
CA PRO A 190 -0.40 0.56 -6.11
C PRO A 190 -0.42 0.08 -4.66
N VAL A 191 0.50 0.58 -3.84
CA VAL A 191 0.48 0.32 -2.39
C VAL A 191 -0.05 1.56 -1.69
N THR A 192 -1.25 1.45 -1.13
CA THR A 192 -1.84 2.47 -0.27
C THR A 192 -1.82 1.94 1.16
N LEU A 193 -0.91 2.44 1.99
CA LEU A 193 -0.90 2.07 3.40
C LEU A 193 -2.02 2.79 4.16
N PRO A 194 -2.73 2.11 5.07
CA PRO A 194 -3.52 2.82 6.05
C PRO A 194 -2.65 3.68 6.97
N PRO A 195 -3.14 4.84 7.46
CA PRO A 195 -2.57 5.52 8.59
C PRO A 195 -2.63 4.51 9.72
N THR A 196 -1.46 4.06 10.14
CA THR A 196 -1.33 3.11 11.21
C THR A 196 -0.71 3.85 12.37
N GLU A 197 -1.40 3.84 13.50
CA GLU A 197 -0.79 4.22 14.78
C GLU A 197 0.29 3.21 15.18
N ASP A 198 0.24 2.00 14.60
CA ASP A 198 1.19 0.92 14.81
C ASP A 198 2.05 0.68 13.55
N PRO A 199 3.31 1.16 13.51
CA PRO A 199 4.21 0.93 12.38
C PRO A 199 4.55 -0.57 12.16
N ASP A 200 4.24 -1.44 13.12
CA ASP A 200 4.42 -2.89 13.02
C ASP A 200 3.16 -3.64 12.52
N SER A 201 2.08 -2.93 12.18
CA SER A 201 0.86 -3.54 11.68
C SER A 201 1.01 -4.15 10.28
N TYR A 202 0.32 -5.25 10.03
CA TYR A 202 0.23 -5.89 8.73
C TYR A 202 -0.93 -5.30 7.93
N VAL A 203 -0.69 -5.05 6.66
CA VAL A 203 -1.66 -4.51 5.70
C VAL A 203 -1.99 -5.61 4.67
N PRO A 204 -3.28 -5.85 4.38
CA PRO A 204 -3.66 -6.82 3.37
C PRO A 204 -3.34 -6.29 1.97
N ILE A 205 -2.69 -7.12 1.16
CA ILE A 205 -2.64 -6.98 -0.29
C ILE A 205 -3.41 -8.14 -0.87
N ALA A 206 -4.44 -7.86 -1.65
CA ALA A 206 -5.37 -8.87 -2.10
C ALA A 206 -5.60 -8.85 -3.61
N PHE A 207 -5.85 -10.04 -4.15
CA PHE A 207 -6.17 -10.24 -5.55
C PHE A 207 -7.41 -11.12 -5.64
N PRO A 208 -8.44 -10.71 -6.38
CA PRO A 208 -9.58 -11.57 -6.63
C PRO A 208 -9.08 -12.82 -7.36
N VAL A 209 -9.40 -14.01 -6.85
CA VAL A 209 -8.96 -15.26 -7.47
C VAL A 209 -9.51 -15.38 -8.89
N ALA A 210 -10.74 -14.93 -9.10
CA ALA A 210 -11.34 -14.87 -10.43
C ALA A 210 -10.58 -13.95 -11.39
N ALA A 211 -9.95 -12.87 -10.89
CA ALA A 211 -9.13 -11.98 -11.72
C ALA A 211 -7.78 -12.62 -12.06
N ILE A 212 -7.16 -13.37 -11.14
CA ILE A 212 -5.94 -14.14 -11.39
C ILE A 212 -6.18 -15.17 -12.50
N LEU A 213 -7.32 -15.88 -12.46
CA LEU A 213 -7.60 -16.98 -13.38
C LEU A 213 -8.12 -16.52 -14.76
N LYS A 214 -8.44 -15.23 -14.92
CA LYS A 214 -8.80 -14.65 -16.22
C LYS A 214 -7.54 -14.19 -16.95
N LYS A 215 -7.36 -14.62 -18.21
CA LYS A 215 -6.26 -14.14 -19.06
C LYS A 215 -6.39 -12.62 -19.26
N GLY A 216 -5.25 -11.93 -19.13
CA GLY A 216 -5.14 -10.48 -19.31
C GLY A 216 -5.25 -9.98 -20.75
N ASP A 217 -5.76 -10.80 -21.68
CA ASP A 217 -5.95 -10.42 -23.09
C ASP A 217 -7.34 -9.82 -23.38
N GLY A 218 -8.17 -9.62 -22.34
CA GLY A 218 -9.50 -9.03 -22.47
C GLY A 218 -10.54 -9.96 -23.12
N SER A 219 -10.20 -11.21 -23.43
CA SER A 219 -11.18 -12.22 -23.82
C SER A 219 -12.01 -12.66 -22.61
N THR A 220 -13.21 -13.19 -22.85
CA THR A 220 -13.92 -14.00 -21.84
C THR A 220 -13.12 -15.26 -21.59
N ALA A 221 -12.07 -15.14 -20.77
CA ALA A 221 -11.16 -16.23 -20.48
C ALA A 221 -11.94 -17.37 -19.84
N THR A 222 -11.97 -18.53 -20.51
CA THR A 222 -12.44 -19.77 -19.91
C THR A 222 -11.63 -20.01 -18.65
N ILE A 223 -12.33 -20.17 -17.53
CA ILE A 223 -11.71 -20.51 -16.25
C ILE A 223 -10.88 -21.79 -16.46
N PRO A 224 -9.56 -21.77 -16.18
CA PRO A 224 -8.71 -22.95 -16.29
C PRO A 224 -9.20 -24.07 -15.39
N THR A 225 -8.98 -25.32 -15.77
CA THR A 225 -9.27 -26.51 -14.97
C THR A 225 -8.00 -27.36 -14.78
N GLY A 226 -8.04 -28.33 -13.87
CA GLY A 226 -6.88 -29.18 -13.59
C GLY A 226 -5.69 -28.37 -13.10
N ASP A 227 -4.51 -28.62 -13.68
CA ASP A 227 -3.27 -27.96 -13.26
C ASP A 227 -3.22 -26.46 -13.59
N GLY A 228 -4.03 -25.99 -14.56
CA GLY A 228 -4.18 -24.56 -14.84
C GLY A 228 -4.93 -23.79 -13.75
N ALA A 229 -5.64 -24.48 -12.85
CA ALA A 229 -6.34 -23.90 -11.70
C ALA A 229 -5.56 -24.01 -10.38
N LYS A 230 -4.40 -24.69 -10.40
CA LYS A 230 -3.59 -24.89 -9.20
C LYS A 230 -2.45 -23.90 -9.11
N LEU A 231 -2.41 -23.12 -8.03
CA LEU A 231 -1.35 -22.18 -7.71
C LEU A 231 -0.06 -22.93 -7.35
N LYS A 232 1.04 -22.62 -8.05
CA LYS A 232 2.35 -23.24 -7.82
C LYS A 232 3.38 -22.28 -7.24
N GLU A 233 3.39 -21.03 -7.69
CA GLU A 233 4.39 -20.05 -7.24
C GLU A 233 3.83 -18.63 -7.25
N ILE A 234 4.21 -17.85 -6.24
CA ILE A 234 4.02 -16.40 -6.19
C ILE A 234 5.41 -15.76 -6.18
N ALA A 235 5.72 -14.96 -7.18
CA ALA A 235 6.89 -14.09 -7.17
C ALA A 235 6.46 -12.64 -6.90
N ILE A 236 7.14 -11.97 -5.97
CA ILE A 236 6.76 -10.66 -5.46
C ILE A 236 7.92 -9.68 -5.63
N PHE A 237 7.61 -8.51 -6.17
CA PHE A 237 8.56 -7.47 -6.54
C PHE A 237 8.05 -6.11 -6.06
N GLY A 238 8.96 -5.17 -5.87
CA GLY A 238 8.66 -3.78 -5.54
C GLY A 238 9.42 -2.85 -6.47
N ASP A 239 8.94 -1.64 -6.67
CA ASP A 239 9.58 -0.65 -7.55
C ASP A 239 10.89 -0.05 -7.00
N LYS A 240 11.21 -0.29 -5.74
CA LYS A 240 12.41 0.19 -5.05
C LYS A 240 13.13 -0.97 -4.34
N TYR A 241 14.36 -0.70 -3.89
CA TYR A 241 15.05 -1.61 -2.98
C TYR A 241 14.43 -1.47 -1.58
N GLN A 242 13.86 -2.56 -1.05
CA GLN A 242 13.35 -2.59 0.31
C GLN A 242 13.22 -4.02 0.83
N GLN A 243 13.18 -4.14 2.15
CA GLN A 243 12.80 -5.37 2.84
C GLN A 243 11.43 -5.20 3.48
N PHE A 244 10.57 -6.20 3.32
CA PHE A 244 9.28 -6.28 4.00
C PHE A 244 9.00 -7.72 4.42
N LEU A 245 8.01 -7.89 5.28
CA LEU A 245 7.62 -9.19 5.82
C LEU A 245 6.25 -9.60 5.28
N ILE A 246 6.09 -10.90 5.06
CA ILE A 246 4.80 -11.54 4.83
C ILE A 246 4.53 -12.43 6.04
N GLY A 247 3.42 -12.16 6.72
CA GLY A 247 3.02 -12.89 7.92
C GLY A 247 2.04 -14.02 7.63
N GLU A 248 1.19 -13.83 6.63
CA GLU A 248 0.15 -14.80 6.26
C GLU A 248 -0.16 -14.69 4.77
N ILE A 249 -0.42 -15.84 4.15
CA ILE A 249 -1.06 -15.92 2.83
C ILE A 249 -2.28 -16.81 2.99
N GLU A 250 -3.46 -16.31 2.61
CA GLU A 250 -4.72 -17.01 2.76
C GLU A 250 -5.60 -16.79 1.52
N VAL A 251 -6.39 -17.81 1.16
CA VAL A 251 -7.55 -17.62 0.29
C VAL A 251 -8.75 -17.36 1.18
N VAL A 252 -9.41 -16.22 1.02
CA VAL A 252 -10.50 -15.76 1.90
C VAL A 252 -11.63 -15.13 1.11
N THR A 253 -12.88 -15.52 1.40
CA THR A 253 -14.08 -14.81 0.95
C THR A 253 -14.38 -13.65 1.88
N ASP A 254 -14.59 -12.46 1.31
CA ASP A 254 -14.81 -11.24 2.07
C ASP A 254 -15.97 -10.42 1.48
N ASP A 255 -17.07 -10.43 2.22
CA ASP A 255 -18.31 -9.72 1.89
C ASP A 255 -18.43 -8.34 2.55
N THR A 256 -17.41 -7.86 3.27
CA THR A 256 -17.46 -6.57 3.95
C THR A 256 -17.59 -5.44 2.94
N ASP A 257 -18.68 -4.68 3.00
CA ASP A 257 -18.86 -3.53 2.12
C ASP A 257 -17.82 -2.43 2.39
N ILE A 258 -17.57 -1.59 1.39
CA ILE A 258 -16.75 -0.39 1.58
C ILE A 258 -17.56 0.60 2.42
N SER A 259 -16.97 1.06 3.51
CA SER A 259 -17.57 2.08 4.39
C SER A 259 -16.58 3.23 4.59
N VAL A 260 -16.92 4.40 4.06
CA VAL A 260 -16.11 5.62 4.18
C VAL A 260 -16.52 6.35 5.45
N SER A 261 -15.53 6.68 6.27
CA SER A 261 -15.72 7.47 7.49
C SER A 261 -16.04 8.93 7.15
N PRO A 262 -16.79 9.65 7.99
CA PRO A 262 -17.00 11.08 7.82
C PRO A 262 -15.69 11.85 7.70
N ILE A 263 -15.65 12.85 6.80
CA ILE A 263 -14.52 13.77 6.69
C ILE A 263 -14.63 14.78 7.84
N GLU A 264 -13.55 14.99 8.58
CA GLU A 264 -13.48 16.01 9.63
C GLU A 264 -13.62 17.41 9.01
N GLU A 265 -14.44 18.27 9.63
CA GLU A 265 -14.64 19.64 9.16
C GLU A 265 -13.38 20.49 9.45
N PRO A 266 -12.69 21.02 8.41
CA PRO A 266 -11.49 21.81 8.62
C PRO A 266 -11.83 23.29 8.88
N VAL A 267 -10.97 23.96 9.64
CA VAL A 267 -10.94 25.43 9.68
C VAL A 267 -10.03 25.91 8.55
N VAL A 268 -10.58 26.66 7.60
CA VAL A 268 -9.89 27.01 6.34
C VAL A 268 -9.86 28.51 6.12
N TYR A 269 -8.68 29.01 5.72
CA TYR A 269 -8.47 30.36 5.22
C TYR A 269 -8.02 30.31 3.77
N THR A 270 -8.24 31.39 3.02
CA THR A 270 -7.75 31.48 1.65
C THR A 270 -6.23 31.33 1.60
N ASN A 271 -5.74 30.64 0.57
CA ASN A 271 -4.32 30.40 0.29
C ASN A 271 -3.58 29.49 1.31
N ASP A 272 -4.25 28.99 2.35
CA ASP A 272 -3.69 27.97 3.23
C ASP A 272 -3.64 26.60 2.54
N VAL A 273 -2.58 25.83 2.82
CA VAL A 273 -2.47 24.43 2.39
C VAL A 273 -3.19 23.55 3.40
N ILE A 274 -4.34 23.00 3.01
CA ILE A 274 -5.19 22.18 3.88
C ILE A 274 -4.95 20.69 3.61
N PRO A 275 -4.56 19.90 4.62
CA PRO A 275 -4.48 18.45 4.48
C PRO A 275 -5.87 17.82 4.59
N PHE A 276 -6.14 16.85 3.72
CA PHE A 276 -7.33 15.99 3.76
C PHE A 276 -6.90 14.53 3.86
N ASN A 277 -7.54 13.79 4.78
CA ASN A 277 -7.23 12.39 5.05
C ASN A 277 -8.49 11.55 4.87
N GLY A 278 -8.40 10.53 4.04
CA GLY A 278 -9.48 9.59 3.79
C GLY A 278 -9.37 8.41 4.75
N VAL A 279 -10.49 8.01 5.35
CA VAL A 279 -10.56 6.80 6.18
C VAL A 279 -11.71 5.95 5.68
N ALA A 280 -11.42 4.69 5.41
CA ALA A 280 -12.40 3.72 4.95
C ALA A 280 -12.05 2.32 5.42
N GLU A 281 -13.08 1.53 5.69
CA GLU A 281 -13.02 0.10 6.01
C GLU A 281 -13.60 -0.70 4.85
N ALA A 282 -12.98 -1.81 4.48
CA ALA A 282 -13.44 -2.66 3.38
C ALA A 282 -13.01 -4.13 3.46
N GLY A 283 -12.59 -4.57 4.64
CA GLY A 283 -12.01 -5.89 4.85
C GLY A 283 -10.72 -6.09 4.04
N THR A 284 -10.75 -7.04 3.11
CA THR A 284 -9.59 -7.57 2.38
C THR A 284 -9.28 -6.81 1.09
N THR A 285 -10.24 -6.07 0.52
CA THR A 285 -10.02 -5.46 -0.81
C THR A 285 -9.04 -4.28 -0.77
N SER A 286 -8.37 -4.05 -1.90
CA SER A 286 -7.51 -2.87 -2.08
C SER A 286 -8.36 -1.67 -2.50
N LEU A 287 -8.14 -0.52 -1.85
CA LEU A 287 -8.95 0.68 -2.03
C LEU A 287 -8.24 1.77 -2.83
N ARG A 288 -9.02 2.50 -3.63
CA ARG A 288 -8.65 3.72 -4.33
C ARG A 288 -9.44 4.90 -3.75
N TYR A 289 -8.74 6.02 -3.53
CA TYR A 289 -9.30 7.24 -2.95
C TYR A 289 -9.25 8.34 -4.00
N SER A 290 -10.40 8.97 -4.27
CA SER A 290 -10.57 10.05 -5.24
C SER A 290 -11.27 11.21 -4.54
N TRP A 291 -10.72 12.41 -4.69
CA TRP A 291 -11.20 13.64 -4.06
C TRP A 291 -11.70 14.63 -5.11
N ASP A 292 -12.81 15.26 -4.77
CA ASP A 292 -13.43 16.39 -5.45
C ASP A 292 -13.48 17.55 -4.45
N PHE A 293 -12.91 18.71 -4.80
CA PHE A 293 -12.83 19.87 -3.90
C PHE A 293 -13.87 20.93 -4.20
N ASP A 294 -14.77 20.69 -5.16
CA ASP A 294 -15.90 21.56 -5.39
C ASP A 294 -17.21 20.80 -5.64
N SER A 295 -18.17 21.49 -6.23
CA SER A 295 -19.49 20.93 -6.52
C SER A 295 -20.09 21.53 -7.79
N SER A 296 -19.27 22.21 -8.58
CA SER A 296 -19.69 23.11 -9.65
C SER A 296 -19.85 22.38 -10.98
N ASP A 297 -19.13 21.27 -11.18
CA ASP A 297 -19.13 20.47 -12.40
C ASP A 297 -19.52 18.98 -12.17
N GLY A 298 -20.13 18.70 -11.02
CA GLY A 298 -20.47 17.35 -10.57
C GLY A 298 -19.33 16.73 -9.77
N ILE A 299 -19.42 15.41 -9.51
CA ILE A 299 -18.33 14.71 -8.82
C ILE A 299 -17.25 14.37 -9.84
N GLN A 300 -16.09 15.01 -9.73
CA GLN A 300 -14.90 14.77 -10.56
C GLN A 300 -13.72 14.26 -9.72
N GLU A 301 -12.63 13.90 -10.39
CA GLU A 301 -11.38 13.55 -9.73
C GLU A 301 -10.38 14.69 -9.84
N ASP A 302 -10.25 15.47 -8.77
CA ASP A 302 -9.25 16.54 -8.65
C ASP A 302 -7.93 16.03 -8.06
N ALA A 303 -8.01 15.06 -7.15
CA ALA A 303 -6.84 14.44 -6.54
C ALA A 303 -7.05 12.96 -6.24
N VAL A 304 -5.95 12.22 -6.31
CA VAL A 304 -5.89 10.79 -6.01
C VAL A 304 -4.95 10.54 -4.85
N GLY A 305 -5.39 9.71 -3.92
CA GLY A 305 -4.58 9.31 -2.78
C GLY A 305 -5.37 9.37 -1.49
N ARG A 306 -4.95 8.54 -0.53
CA ARG A 306 -5.60 8.52 0.78
C ARG A 306 -5.42 9.84 1.52
N ASN A 307 -4.21 10.42 1.43
CA ASN A 307 -3.88 11.71 2.01
C ASN A 307 -3.52 12.66 0.85
N VAL A 308 -4.18 13.81 0.80
CA VAL A 308 -3.98 14.83 -0.22
C VAL A 308 -3.95 16.21 0.43
N THR A 309 -3.45 17.21 -0.30
CA THR A 309 -3.50 18.61 0.15
C THR A 309 -4.18 19.46 -0.91
N HIS A 310 -4.97 20.45 -0.48
CA HIS A 310 -5.64 21.38 -1.38
C HIS A 310 -5.53 22.82 -0.87
N VAL A 311 -5.61 23.79 -1.78
CA VAL A 311 -5.56 25.23 -1.49
C VAL A 311 -6.80 25.90 -2.05
N PHE A 312 -7.61 26.50 -1.19
CA PHE A 312 -8.78 27.29 -1.59
C PHE A 312 -8.37 28.75 -1.82
N THR A 313 -8.62 29.29 -3.01
CA THR A 313 -8.17 30.63 -3.39
C THR A 313 -9.24 31.72 -3.22
N SER A 314 -10.48 31.35 -2.88
CA SER A 314 -11.53 32.31 -2.58
C SER A 314 -12.38 31.87 -1.39
N ALA A 315 -12.80 32.87 -0.61
CA ALA A 315 -13.71 32.70 0.51
C ALA A 315 -15.10 32.22 0.05
N GLY A 316 -15.86 31.68 1.01
CA GLY A 316 -17.21 31.18 0.81
C GLY A 316 -17.36 29.70 1.18
N LYS A 317 -18.60 29.23 1.10
CA LYS A 317 -18.97 27.84 1.35
C LYS A 317 -18.36 26.91 0.30
N ARG A 318 -17.64 25.89 0.75
CA ARG A 318 -17.02 24.84 -0.09
C ARG A 318 -17.52 23.47 0.33
N THR A 319 -17.69 22.59 -0.65
CA THR A 319 -18.01 21.18 -0.42
C THR A 319 -16.86 20.35 -0.95
N VAL A 320 -16.37 19.42 -0.14
CA VAL A 320 -15.35 18.44 -0.52
C VAL A 320 -15.99 17.07 -0.47
N THR A 321 -15.81 16.27 -1.51
CA THR A 321 -16.32 14.90 -1.62
C THR A 321 -15.17 13.91 -1.75
N LEU A 322 -15.17 12.89 -0.89
CA LEU A 322 -14.31 11.72 -0.97
C LEU A 322 -15.11 10.55 -1.54
N THR A 323 -14.63 9.99 -2.65
CA THR A 323 -15.12 8.72 -3.21
C THR A 323 -14.06 7.63 -3.01
N VAL A 324 -14.46 6.52 -2.38
CA VAL A 324 -13.58 5.36 -2.19
C VAL A 324 -14.13 4.16 -2.95
N SER A 325 -13.31 3.58 -3.82
CA SER A 325 -13.69 2.46 -4.68
C SER A 325 -12.76 1.26 -4.53
N ASP A 326 -13.28 0.09 -4.86
CA ASP A 326 -12.51 -1.14 -5.04
C ASP A 326 -11.63 -1.03 -6.29
N VAL A 327 -10.33 -1.28 -6.16
CA VAL A 327 -9.38 -1.26 -7.29
C VAL A 327 -9.75 -2.27 -8.37
N ASP A 328 -10.41 -3.37 -8.01
CA ASP A 328 -10.86 -4.43 -8.91
C ASP A 328 -12.33 -4.31 -9.32
N GLY A 329 -13.05 -3.30 -8.81
CA GLY A 329 -14.45 -3.03 -9.16
C GLY A 329 -15.44 -4.12 -8.72
N ILE A 330 -15.08 -4.94 -7.74
CA ILE A 330 -15.93 -6.05 -7.24
C ILE A 330 -16.91 -5.54 -6.18
N LYS A 331 -16.45 -4.74 -5.24
CA LYS A 331 -17.31 -4.12 -4.22
C LYS A 331 -17.81 -2.76 -4.69
N GLN A 332 -19.03 -2.39 -4.30
CA GLN A 332 -19.56 -1.05 -4.56
C GLN A 332 -18.74 0.00 -3.81
N SER A 333 -18.48 1.12 -4.49
CA SER A 333 -17.88 2.31 -3.87
C SER A 333 -18.80 2.94 -2.84
N ASP A 334 -18.22 3.63 -1.86
CA ASP A 334 -18.94 4.53 -0.94
C ASP A 334 -18.33 5.93 -1.01
N GLN A 335 -19.10 6.94 -0.62
CA GLN A 335 -18.70 8.34 -0.66
C GLN A 335 -19.14 9.09 0.59
N LYS A 336 -18.38 10.14 0.95
CA LYS A 336 -18.73 11.11 1.99
C LYS A 336 -18.36 12.50 1.54
N SER A 337 -19.17 13.48 1.92
CA SER A 337 -18.89 14.89 1.65
C SER A 337 -18.94 15.69 2.94
N VAL A 338 -18.13 16.75 3.01
CA VAL A 338 -18.16 17.74 4.07
C VAL A 338 -18.30 19.12 3.45
N THR A 339 -19.06 19.98 4.11
CA THR A 339 -19.26 21.36 3.66
C THR A 339 -18.89 22.30 4.78
N PHE A 340 -18.00 23.26 4.49
CA PHE A 340 -17.43 24.20 5.45
C PHE A 340 -17.27 25.59 4.84
N GLU A 341 -17.02 26.58 5.69
CA GLU A 341 -16.78 27.96 5.26
C GLU A 341 -15.28 28.22 5.11
N VAL A 342 -14.86 28.69 3.94
CA VAL A 342 -13.52 29.25 3.73
C VAL A 342 -13.55 30.73 4.09
N THR A 343 -12.77 31.11 5.11
CA THR A 343 -12.64 32.51 5.50
C THR A 343 -11.59 33.19 4.62
N GLY A 344 -11.72 34.50 4.39
CA GLY A 344 -10.65 35.29 3.75
C GLY A 344 -9.36 35.29 4.59
N ASP A 345 -8.28 35.85 4.04
CA ASP A 345 -6.94 35.85 4.68
C ASP A 345 -7.01 36.33 6.16
N LYS A 346 -6.19 35.70 7.02
CA LYS A 346 -6.10 36.01 8.46
C LYS A 346 -5.66 37.44 8.75
#